data_AF-A0A023DIS3-F1
#
_entry.id   AF-A0A023DIS3-F1
#
_cell.length_a   1.000
_cell.length_b   1.000
_cell.length_c   1.000
_cell.angle_alpha   90.00
_cell.angle_beta   90.00
_cell.angle_gamma   90.00
#
_symmetry.space_group_name_H-M   'P 1'
#
loop_
_entity.id
_entity.type
_entity.pdbx_description
1 polymer ?
#
loop_
_entity_poly.entity_id
_entity_poly.type
_entity_poly.pdbx_seq_one_letter_code
_entity_poly.pdbx_strand_id
1 'polypeptide(L)' 'MDKTCFYCQCECDDQVYYVSFYVSDEEREEALCPECYEEWLHGIKG' A
#
# COMPACT_ATOMS: atom_id res chain seq x y z
N MET A 1 15.31 8.56 -2.66
CA MET A 1 13.99 8.60 -3.35
C MET A 1 13.10 7.75 -2.47
N ASP A 2 12.70 8.36 -1.37
CA ASP A 2 12.30 7.70 -0.14
C ASP A 2 10.82 7.40 -0.24
N LYS A 3 10.51 6.18 -0.67
CA LYS A 3 9.13 5.75 -0.84
C LYS A 3 8.61 5.33 0.52
N THR A 4 7.67 6.09 1.05
CA THR A 4 7.07 5.86 2.36
C THR A 4 5.77 5.08 2.20
N CYS A 5 5.53 4.11 3.08
CA CYS A 5 4.28 3.36 3.10
C CYS A 5 3.11 4.29 3.45
N PHE A 6 2.05 4.30 2.65
CA PHE A 6 0.83 5.08 2.90
C PHE A 6 0.18 4.73 4.25
N TYR A 7 0.24 3.46 4.66
CA TYR A 7 -0.46 2.96 5.83
C TYR A 7 0.31 3.18 7.13
N CYS A 8 1.56 2.69 7.19
CA CYS A 8 2.38 2.77 8.40
C CYS A 8 3.40 3.93 8.39
N GLN A 9 3.52 4.66 7.27
CA GLN A 9 4.49 5.75 7.09
C GLN A 9 5.95 5.35 7.34
N CYS A 10 6.27 4.06 7.30
CA CYS A 10 7.65 3.58 7.32
C CYS A 10 8.35 3.92 6.01
N GLU A 11 9.63 4.30 6.11
CA GLU A 11 10.53 4.42 4.97
C GLU A 11 10.82 3.04 4.40
N CYS A 12 10.56 2.86 3.11
CA CYS A 12 10.85 1.64 2.37
C CYS A 12 11.89 1.96 1.30
N ASP A 13 13.17 1.76 1.64
CA ASP A 13 14.30 2.03 0.75
C ASP A 13 14.36 1.07 -0.46
N ASP A 14 14.04 -0.20 -0.25
CA ASP A 14 14.30 -1.25 -1.25
C ASP A 14 13.06 -1.83 -1.91
N GLN A 15 11.93 -1.94 -1.20
CA GLN A 15 10.77 -2.67 -1.70
C GLN A 15 9.44 -2.07 -1.23
N VAL A 16 8.70 -1.51 -2.17
CA VAL A 16 7.32 -1.04 -2.00
C VAL A 16 6.41 -1.68 -3.04
N TYR A 17 5.17 -1.92 -2.65
CA TYR A 17 4.11 -2.44 -3.50
C TYR A 17 3.06 -1.37 -3.72
N TYR A 18 2.73 -1.12 -4.98
CA TYR A 18 1.68 -0.17 -5.34
C TYR A 18 0.36 -0.93 -5.45
N VAL A 19 -0.68 -0.41 -4.79
CA VAL A 19 -2.01 -1.01 -4.80
C VAL A 19 -3.07 0.03 -5.14
N SER A 20 -4.03 -0.40 -5.94
CA SER A 20 -5.19 0.42 -6.33
C SER A 20 -6.27 0.34 -5.25
N PHE A 21 -6.46 1.43 -4.52
CA PHE A 21 -7.59 1.63 -3.62
C PHE A 21 -8.72 2.33 -4.35
N TYR A 22 -9.95 1.83 -4.18
CA TYR A 22 -11.16 2.53 -4.61
C TYR A 22 -11.64 3.43 -3.46
N VAL A 23 -11.25 4.69 -3.48
CA VAL A 23 -11.69 5.68 -2.50
C VAL A 23 -12.69 6.60 -3.19
N SER A 24 -13.95 6.57 -2.73
CA SER A 24 -15.00 7.47 -3.22
C SER A 24 -15.23 7.41 -4.74
N ASP A 25 -15.32 6.20 -5.30
CA ASP A 25 -15.56 5.94 -6.74
C ASP A 25 -14.34 6.27 -7.64
N GLU A 26 -13.23 6.75 -7.07
CA GLU A 26 -11.97 6.96 -7.78
C GLU A 26 -10.97 5.85 -7.43
N GLU A 27 -10.33 5.27 -8.45
CA GLU A 27 -9.20 4.37 -8.27
C GLU A 27 -7.94 5.22 -8.02
N ARG A 28 -7.30 5.04 -6.87
CA ARG A 28 -6.03 5.69 -6.51
C ARG A 28 -4.98 4.65 -6.20
N GLU A 29 -3.80 4.82 -6.77
CA GLU A 29 -2.67 3.94 -6.57
C GLU A 29 -1.79 4.47 -5.43
N GLU A 30 -1.74 3.74 -4.32
CA GLU A 30 -0.96 4.10 -3.13
C GLU A 30 0.15 3.07 -2.87
N ALA A 31 1.26 3.53 -2.30
CA ALA A 31 2.41 2.67 -2.00
C ALA A 31 2.27 2.03 -0.61
N LEU A 32 2.50 0.73 -0.49
CA LEU A 32 2.52 -0.02 0.75
C LEU A 32 3.87 -0.72 0.93
N CYS A 33 4.28 -0.90 2.19
CA CYS A 33 5.39 -1.78 2.53
C CYS A 33 4.97 -3.25 2.34
N PRO A 34 5.93 -4.19 2.29
CA PRO A 34 5.63 -5.63 2.14
C PRO A 34 4.65 -6.16 3.19
N GLU A 35 4.78 -5.73 4.45
CA GLU A 35 3.88 -6.13 5.54
C GLU A 35 2.45 -5.62 5.34
N CYS A 36 2.28 -4.31 5.12
CA CYS A 36 0.94 -3.74 4.91
C CYS A 36 0.29 -4.23 3.61
N TYR A 37 1.10 -4.52 2.58
CA TYR A 37 0.62 -5.12 1.35
C TYR A 37 0.09 -6.54 1.59
N GLU A 38 0.79 -7.35 2.40
CA GLU A 38 0.31 -8.68 2.78
C GLU A 38 -1.01 -8.57 3.57
N GLU A 39 -1.08 -7.72 4.59
CA GLU A 39 -2.32 -7.49 5.33
C GLU A 39 -3.47 -7.03 4.42
N TRP A 40 -3.18 -6.15 3.46
CA TRP A 40 -4.15 -5.68 2.48
C TRP A 40 -4.66 -6.80 1.56
N LEU A 41 -3.77 -7.66 1.05
CA LEU A 41 -4.14 -8.86 0.28
C LEU A 41 -5.03 -9.81 1.09
N HIS A 42 -4.74 -9.97 2.37
CA HIS A 42 -5.54 -10.77 3.29
C HIS A 42 -6.91 -10.11 3.58
N GLY A 43 -6.97 -8.78 3.63
CA GLY A 43 -8.18 -8.00 3.91
C GLY A 43 -9.18 -7.92 2.75
N ILE A 44 -8.74 -7.96 1.48
CA ILE A 44 -9.65 -7.99 0.31
C ILE A 44 -10.40 -9.32 0.19
N LYS A 45 -9.94 -10.37 0.86
CA LYS A 45 -10.52 -11.71 0.76
C LYS A 45 -11.80 -11.90 1.60
N GLY A 46 -12.49 -10.80 1.96
CA GLY A 46 -13.72 -10.75 2.76
C GLY A 46 -14.97 -10.51 1.93
#